data_AF-A0A374U4B6-F1
#
_entry.id   AF-A0A374U4B6-F1
#
_cell.length_a   1.000
_cell.length_b   1.000
_cell.length_c   1.000
_cell.angle_alpha   90.00
_cell.angle_beta   90.00
_cell.angle_gamma   90.00
#
_symmetry.space_group_name_H-M   'P 1'
#
loop_
_entity.id
_entity.type
_entity.pdbx_description
1 polymer ?
#
loop_
_entity_poly.entity_id
_entity_poly.type
_entity_poly.pdbx_seq_one_letter_code
_entity_poly.pdbx_strand_id
1 'polypeptide(L)'
;MTRRDKGRPHRAWRKADLDRIAELAGKVPAREIRRELRLSKNQLDNARRVINASGGHVSLRCYRHRLELCPSCGCRRATLGKDGICEPCRRQKQLEAIEARIAELLPRLTAEERRTYERTECGRESRADPMPQAPDTSGMSRYAADKAAEAHDEAMERWLCRYLYRRVKAAQKRKERIEKKVPKS
;
A
#
# COMPACT_ATOMS: atom_id res chain seq x y z
N MET A 1 19.22 13.73 52.66
CA MET A 1 18.52 12.45 52.35
C MET A 1 17.11 12.76 51.87
N THR A 2 16.85 12.59 50.58
CA THR A 2 15.60 12.98 49.91
C THR A 2 14.46 12.00 50.23
N ARG A 3 13.27 12.57 50.42
CA ARG A 3 12.01 11.89 50.79
C ARG A 3 11.77 10.66 49.92
N ARG A 4 11.58 9.52 50.60
CA ARG A 4 11.01 8.28 50.05
C ARG A 4 9.68 8.61 49.34
N ASP A 5 9.66 8.45 48.02
CA ASP A 5 8.43 8.23 47.26
C ASP A 5 7.81 6.93 47.78
N LYS A 6 6.93 7.06 48.78
CA LYS A 6 6.06 5.96 49.21
C LYS A 6 5.17 5.63 48.02
N GLY A 7 5.46 4.52 47.36
CA GLY A 7 4.75 4.05 46.17
C GLY A 7 3.24 4.14 46.36
N ARG A 8 2.60 5.01 45.58
CA ARG A 8 1.14 5.08 45.50
C ARG A 8 0.63 3.67 45.15
N PRO A 9 -0.37 3.14 45.86
CA PRO A 9 -0.82 1.76 45.66
C PRO A 9 -1.11 1.51 44.18
N HIS A 10 -0.58 0.41 43.64
CA HIS A 10 -0.84 -0.02 42.28
C HIS A 10 -2.36 -0.12 42.08
N ARG A 11 -2.89 0.58 41.08
CA ARG A 11 -4.30 0.47 40.69
C ARG A 11 -4.56 -1.00 40.37
N ALA A 12 -5.47 -1.65 41.09
CA ALA A 12 -5.99 -2.94 40.69
C ALA A 12 -6.76 -2.75 39.38
N TRP A 13 -6.26 -3.30 38.28
CA TRP A 13 -6.88 -3.19 36.97
C TRP A 13 -8.14 -4.03 36.91
N ARG A 14 -9.28 -3.41 36.60
CA ARG A 14 -10.47 -4.18 36.24
C ARG A 14 -10.30 -4.70 34.82
N LYS A 15 -10.84 -5.87 34.53
CA LYS A 15 -10.81 -6.45 33.18
C LYS A 15 -11.36 -5.46 32.13
N ALA A 16 -12.48 -4.81 32.42
CA ALA A 16 -13.07 -3.78 31.56
C ALA A 16 -12.14 -2.59 31.26
N ASP A 17 -11.31 -2.16 32.22
CA ASP A 17 -10.33 -1.10 31.97
C ASP A 17 -9.24 -1.58 30.98
N LEU A 18 -8.78 -2.82 31.15
CA LEU A 18 -7.76 -3.41 30.28
C LEU A 18 -8.30 -3.67 28.87
N ASP A 19 -9.53 -4.16 28.76
CA ASP A 19 -10.22 -4.40 27.49
C ASP A 19 -10.40 -3.07 26.73
N ARG A 20 -10.82 -2.00 27.42
CA ARG A 20 -10.97 -0.68 26.80
C ARG A 20 -9.62 -0.10 26.35
N ILE A 21 -8.56 -0.28 27.14
CA ILE A 21 -7.20 0.14 26.74
C ILE A 21 -6.74 -0.65 25.52
N ALA A 22 -6.99 -1.96 25.49
CA ALA A 22 -6.61 -2.82 24.36
C ALA A 22 -7.37 -2.43 23.08
N GLU A 23 -8.64 -2.05 23.19
CA GLU A 23 -9.46 -1.59 22.07
C GLU A 23 -8.95 -0.28 21.45
N LEU A 24 -8.51 0.66 22.30
CA LEU A 24 -8.02 1.99 21.90
C LEU A 24 -6.55 1.98 21.46
N ALA A 25 -5.75 1.07 22.00
CA ALA A 25 -4.33 0.96 21.71
C ALA A 25 -4.07 0.78 20.20
N GLY A 26 -3.16 1.60 19.66
CA GLY A 26 -2.86 1.63 18.23
C GLY A 26 -3.81 2.47 17.38
N LYS A 27 -5.06 2.69 17.80
CA LYS A 27 -6.06 3.48 17.05
C LYS A 27 -6.03 4.97 17.36
N VAL A 28 -5.83 5.31 18.63
CA VAL A 28 -5.80 6.69 19.10
C VAL A 28 -4.48 7.01 19.82
N PRO A 29 -4.01 8.27 19.81
CA PRO A 29 -2.81 8.64 20.52
C PRO A 29 -2.91 8.37 22.03
N ALA A 30 -1.82 7.91 22.66
CA ALA A 30 -1.78 7.65 24.10
C ALA A 30 -2.21 8.83 24.98
N ARG A 31 -2.08 10.07 24.49
CA ARG A 31 -2.60 11.26 25.18
C ARG A 31 -4.12 11.23 25.31
N GLU A 32 -4.83 10.82 24.27
CA GLU A 32 -6.29 10.76 24.26
C GLU A 32 -6.80 9.61 25.12
N ILE A 33 -6.14 8.44 25.08
CA ILE A 33 -6.45 7.32 25.99
C ILE A 33 -6.34 7.75 27.46
N ARG A 34 -5.29 8.49 27.81
CA ARG A 34 -5.10 9.03 29.17
C ARG A 34 -6.19 10.02 29.57
N ARG A 35 -6.63 10.87 28.65
CA ARG A 35 -7.69 11.85 28.90
C ARG A 35 -9.03 11.16 29.11
N GLU A 36 -9.37 10.23 28.23
CA GLU A 36 -10.62 9.47 28.27
C GLU A 36 -10.73 8.63 29.55
N LEU A 37 -9.68 7.88 29.88
CA LEU A 37 -9.68 6.98 31.04
C LEU A 37 -9.17 7.63 32.33
N ARG A 38 -8.87 8.94 32.29
CA ARG A 38 -8.31 9.72 33.42
C ARG A 38 -7.07 9.06 34.05
N LEU A 39 -6.16 8.56 33.20
CA LEU A 39 -4.95 7.85 33.62
C LEU A 39 -3.70 8.74 33.56
N SER A 40 -2.79 8.53 34.51
CA SER A 40 -1.42 9.03 34.39
C SER A 40 -0.64 8.25 33.32
N LYS A 41 0.48 8.82 32.87
CA LYS A 41 1.39 8.14 31.93
C LYS A 41 1.84 6.78 32.47
N ASN A 42 2.30 6.75 33.73
CA ASN A 42 2.81 5.53 34.36
C ASN A 42 1.71 4.47 34.54
N GLN A 43 0.46 4.89 34.80
CA GLN A 43 -0.68 3.97 34.87
C GLN A 43 -0.96 3.34 33.49
N LEU A 44 -1.02 4.13 32.42
CA LEU A 44 -1.25 3.60 31.08
C LEU A 44 -0.10 2.66 30.63
N ASP A 45 1.14 3.01 30.93
CA ASP A 45 2.30 2.15 30.66
C ASP A 45 2.26 0.84 31.46
N ASN A 46 1.79 0.87 32.72
CA ASN A 46 1.60 -0.32 33.53
C ASN A 46 0.48 -1.20 32.98
N ALA A 47 -0.67 -0.64 32.59
CA ALA A 47 -1.75 -1.39 31.94
C ALA A 47 -1.27 -2.12 30.69
N ARG A 48 -0.53 -1.42 29.82
CA ARG A 48 0.08 -2.01 28.61
C ARG A 48 0.94 -3.23 28.97
N ARG A 49 1.76 -3.13 30.02
CA ARG A 49 2.59 -4.26 30.48
C ARG A 49 1.74 -5.42 30.98
N VAL A 50 0.69 -5.16 31.74
CA VAL A 50 -0.24 -6.18 32.24
C VAL A 50 -0.93 -6.90 31.08
N ILE A 51 -1.50 -6.16 30.13
CA ILE A 51 -2.15 -6.74 28.93
C ILE A 51 -1.16 -7.63 28.16
N ASN A 52 0.06 -7.16 27.97
CA ASN A 52 1.06 -7.91 27.22
C ASN A 52 1.56 -9.16 27.97
N ALA A 53 1.66 -9.10 29.30
CA ALA A 53 2.02 -10.25 30.12
C ALA A 53 0.92 -11.33 30.13
N SER A 54 -0.35 -10.94 29.96
CA SER A 54 -1.49 -11.84 29.86
C SER A 54 -1.69 -12.44 28.46
N GLY A 55 -0.72 -12.30 27.55
CA GLY A 55 -0.79 -12.83 26.18
C GLY A 55 -1.43 -11.89 25.15
N GLY A 56 -1.83 -10.68 25.54
CA GLY A 56 -2.20 -9.64 24.59
C GLY A 56 -0.97 -9.05 23.88
N HIS A 57 -1.17 -8.35 22.76
CA HIS A 57 -0.09 -7.64 22.06
C HIS A 57 -0.53 -6.23 21.68
N VAL A 58 -0.39 -5.30 22.61
CA VAL A 58 -0.81 -3.90 22.41
C VAL A 58 0.36 -2.92 22.43
N SER A 59 0.24 -1.90 21.58
CA SER A 59 1.18 -0.77 21.48
C SER A 59 0.42 0.52 21.73
N LEU A 60 1.00 1.42 22.54
CA LEU A 60 0.45 2.76 22.77
C LEU A 60 0.84 3.75 21.67
N ARG A 61 1.67 3.33 20.71
CA ARG A 61 1.97 4.12 19.52
C ARG A 61 0.77 4.06 18.59
N CYS A 62 0.32 5.21 18.11
CA CYS A 62 -0.71 5.32 17.08
C CYS A 62 -0.02 5.51 15.74
N TYR A 63 -0.23 4.59 14.80
CA TYR A 63 0.32 4.75 13.46
C TYR A 63 -0.55 5.73 12.68
N ARG A 64 0.08 6.68 11.99
CA ARG A 64 -0.59 7.58 11.06
C ARG A 64 -0.09 7.25 9.68
N HIS A 65 -1.01 6.84 8.81
CA HIS A 65 -0.67 6.57 7.43
C HIS A 65 -0.11 7.82 6.77
N ARG A 66 1.00 7.67 6.06
CA ARG A 66 1.63 8.77 5.29
C ARG A 66 1.22 8.74 3.82
N LEU A 67 0.63 7.63 3.38
CA LEU A 67 0.16 7.45 2.01
C LEU A 67 -1.20 8.12 1.80
N GLU A 68 -1.36 8.71 0.63
CA GLU A 68 -2.60 9.35 0.20
C GLU A 68 -3.42 8.41 -0.68
N LEU A 69 -4.75 8.61 -0.70
CA LEU A 69 -5.63 7.83 -1.55
C LEU A 69 -5.64 8.42 -2.96
N CYS A 70 -5.32 7.60 -3.95
CA CYS A 70 -5.46 8.01 -5.35
C CYS A 70 -6.94 8.04 -5.75
N PRO A 71 -7.47 9.17 -6.25
CA PRO A 71 -8.88 9.29 -6.62
C PRO A 71 -9.27 8.38 -7.80
N SER A 72 -8.31 7.97 -8.63
CA SER A 72 -8.58 7.14 -9.81
C SER A 72 -8.68 5.65 -9.51
N CYS A 73 -7.98 5.14 -8.50
CA CYS A 73 -7.98 3.70 -8.18
C CYS A 73 -8.38 3.36 -6.74
N GLY A 74 -8.55 4.36 -5.87
CA GLY A 74 -8.88 4.16 -4.46
C GLY A 74 -7.75 3.56 -3.61
N CYS A 75 -6.61 3.20 -4.20
CA CYS A 75 -5.49 2.64 -3.44
C CYS A 75 -4.71 3.75 -2.72
N ARG A 76 -4.10 3.39 -1.58
CA ARG A 76 -3.07 4.18 -0.93
C ARG A 76 -1.79 4.19 -1.77
N ARG A 77 -1.21 5.37 -1.94
CA ARG A 77 -0.06 5.62 -2.80
C ARG A 77 0.92 6.56 -2.12
N ALA A 78 2.20 6.25 -2.25
CA ALA A 78 3.33 7.06 -1.86
C ALA A 78 3.62 8.15 -2.90
N THR A 79 3.31 7.90 -4.17
CA THR A 79 3.62 8.84 -5.25
C THR A 79 2.38 9.23 -6.03
N LEU A 80 1.77 10.35 -5.63
CA LEU A 80 0.85 11.11 -6.48
C LEU A 80 1.66 12.13 -7.28
N GLY A 81 1.35 12.29 -8.57
CA GLY A 81 1.97 13.36 -9.35
C GLY A 81 1.17 14.65 -9.30
N LYS A 82 1.55 15.60 -10.16
CA LYS A 82 1.00 16.97 -10.14
C LYS A 82 -0.52 17.05 -10.34
N ASP A 83 -1.07 16.07 -11.05
CA ASP A 83 -2.50 15.90 -11.33
C ASP A 83 -3.25 15.18 -10.19
N GLY A 84 -2.57 14.84 -9.08
CA GLY A 84 -3.15 14.08 -7.97
C GLY A 84 -3.40 12.61 -8.29
N ILE A 85 -2.97 12.13 -9.48
CA ILE A 85 -3.12 10.74 -9.90
C ILE A 85 -1.81 9.99 -9.62
N CYS A 86 -1.92 8.74 -9.22
CA CYS A 86 -0.75 7.91 -8.97
C CYS A 86 -0.07 7.46 -10.26
N GLU A 87 1.23 7.21 -10.17
CA GLU A 87 2.05 6.78 -11.30
C GLU A 87 1.53 5.50 -11.98
N PRO A 88 1.08 4.44 -11.25
CA PRO A 88 0.47 3.28 -11.89
C PRO A 88 -0.73 3.62 -12.77
N CYS A 89 -1.66 4.47 -12.29
CA CYS A 89 -2.83 4.87 -13.07
C CYS A 89 -2.45 5.66 -14.33
N ARG A 90 -1.48 6.57 -14.23
CA ARG A 90 -0.97 7.30 -15.41
C ARG A 90 -0.37 6.36 -16.45
N ARG A 91 0.44 5.39 -16.02
CA ARG A 91 1.07 4.41 -16.92
C ARG A 91 0.05 3.47 -17.56
N GLN A 92 -0.98 3.08 -16.80
CA GLN A 92 -2.09 2.29 -17.31
C GLN A 92 -2.82 3.03 -18.43
N LYS A 93 -3.20 4.30 -18.19
CA LYS A 93 -3.81 5.15 -19.24
C LYS A 93 -2.89 5.33 -20.46
N GLN A 94 -1.60 5.50 -20.24
CA GLN A 94 -0.62 5.59 -21.33
C GLN A 94 -0.57 4.29 -22.16
N LEU A 95 -0.58 3.14 -21.49
CA LEU A 95 -0.59 1.84 -22.16
C LEU A 95 -1.86 1.67 -23.00
N GLU A 96 -3.03 1.99 -22.44
CA GLU A 96 -4.32 1.94 -23.13
C GLU A 96 -4.33 2.84 -24.37
N ALA A 97 -3.80 4.06 -24.27
CA ALA A 97 -3.69 4.98 -25.41
C ALA A 97 -2.78 4.43 -26.52
N ILE A 98 -1.65 3.80 -26.16
CA ILE A 98 -0.74 3.18 -27.14
C ILE A 98 -1.42 1.98 -27.80
N GLU A 99 -2.12 1.14 -27.03
CA GLU A 99 -2.82 -0.03 -27.55
C GLU A 99 -3.98 0.36 -28.47
N ALA A 100 -4.74 1.40 -28.12
CA ALA A 100 -5.75 1.99 -28.99
C ALA A 100 -5.14 2.48 -30.32
N ARG A 101 -4.00 3.19 -30.26
CA ARG A 101 -3.30 3.63 -31.47
C ARG A 101 -2.81 2.47 -32.33
N ILE A 102 -2.34 1.39 -31.71
CA ILE A 102 -1.97 0.19 -32.46
C ILE A 102 -3.20 -0.43 -33.15
N ALA A 103 -4.34 -0.50 -32.47
CA ALA A 103 -5.58 -1.00 -33.05
C ALA A 103 -6.02 -0.20 -34.28
N GLU A 104 -5.82 1.12 -34.28
CA GLU A 104 -6.08 1.98 -35.46
C GLU A 104 -5.11 1.72 -36.63
N LEU A 105 -3.86 1.32 -36.34
CA LEU A 105 -2.82 1.12 -37.36
C LEU A 105 -2.89 -0.27 -38.00
N LEU A 106 -3.31 -1.30 -37.26
CA LEU A 106 -3.36 -2.69 -37.74
C LEU A 106 -4.19 -2.87 -39.05
N PRO A 107 -5.36 -2.22 -39.22
CA PRO A 107 -6.12 -2.28 -40.47
C PRO A 107 -5.41 -1.66 -41.68
N ARG A 108 -4.39 -0.83 -41.46
CA ARG A 108 -3.62 -0.19 -42.55
C ARG A 108 -2.47 -1.06 -43.05
N LEU A 109 -2.14 -2.14 -42.35
CA LEU A 109 -1.15 -3.12 -42.79
C LEU A 109 -1.69 -3.97 -43.94
N THR A 110 -0.78 -4.51 -44.74
CA THR A 110 -1.09 -5.54 -45.73
C THR A 110 -1.67 -6.79 -45.07
N ALA A 111 -2.44 -7.59 -45.82
CA ALA A 111 -3.06 -8.80 -45.29
C ALA A 111 -2.02 -9.82 -44.75
N GLU A 112 -0.85 -9.91 -45.38
CA GLU A 112 0.22 -10.81 -44.98
C GLU A 112 0.88 -10.38 -43.65
N GLU A 113 1.17 -9.08 -43.51
CA GLU A 113 1.70 -8.54 -42.26
C GLU A 113 0.70 -8.65 -41.12
N ARG A 114 -0.59 -8.43 -41.40
CA ARG A 114 -1.67 -8.58 -40.42
C ARG A 114 -1.76 -10.01 -39.88
N ARG A 115 -1.72 -11.02 -40.75
CA ARG A 115 -1.70 -12.45 -40.35
C ARG A 115 -0.51 -12.78 -39.43
N THR A 116 0.64 -12.14 -39.65
CA THR A 116 1.82 -12.33 -38.78
C THR A 116 1.58 -11.82 -37.37
N TYR A 117 0.95 -10.64 -37.23
CA TYR A 117 0.60 -10.11 -35.93
C TYR A 117 -0.47 -10.97 -35.25
N GLU A 118 -1.56 -11.33 -35.95
CA GLU A 118 -2.61 -12.21 -35.44
C GLU A 118 -2.05 -13.52 -34.86
N ARG A 119 -1.12 -14.18 -35.57
CA ARG A 119 -0.49 -15.42 -35.10
C ARG A 119 0.39 -15.24 -33.85
N THR A 120 0.94 -14.05 -33.62
CA THR A 120 1.90 -13.78 -32.54
C THR A 120 1.28 -13.09 -31.32
N GLU A 121 -0.01 -12.70 -31.38
CA GLU A 121 -0.67 -12.04 -30.26
C GLU A 121 -0.71 -12.90 -28.99
N CYS A 122 -0.99 -14.20 -29.10
CA CYS A 122 -1.10 -15.10 -27.95
C CYS A 122 0.22 -15.30 -27.17
N GLY A 123 1.38 -15.05 -27.80
CA GLY A 123 2.69 -15.17 -27.15
C GLY A 123 3.19 -13.88 -26.51
N ARG A 124 2.36 -12.82 -26.47
CA ARG A 124 2.80 -11.48 -26.07
C ARG A 124 2.78 -11.33 -24.55
N GLU A 125 3.90 -11.66 -23.93
CA GLU A 125 4.08 -11.45 -22.49
C GLU A 125 5.28 -10.55 -22.20
N SER A 126 5.14 -9.70 -21.17
CA SER A 126 6.25 -8.96 -20.60
C SER A 126 6.67 -9.64 -19.31
N ARG A 127 7.98 -9.80 -19.10
CA ARG A 127 8.53 -10.33 -17.85
C ARG A 127 7.98 -9.54 -16.66
N ALA A 128 7.25 -10.23 -15.78
CA ALA A 128 6.83 -9.71 -14.49
C ALA A 128 7.89 -10.04 -13.43
N ASP A 129 8.21 -9.07 -12.57
CA ASP A 129 8.90 -9.36 -11.32
C ASP A 129 7.90 -10.08 -10.38
N PRO A 130 8.35 -10.85 -9.39
CA PRO A 130 7.44 -11.44 -8.41
C PRO A 130 6.66 -10.34 -7.68
N MET A 131 5.34 -10.52 -7.61
CA MET A 131 4.45 -9.57 -6.93
C MET A 131 4.71 -9.63 -5.42
N PRO A 132 4.85 -8.47 -4.75
CA PRO A 132 4.94 -8.42 -3.29
C PRO A 132 3.79 -9.19 -2.63
N GLN A 133 4.12 -9.98 -1.62
CA GLN A 133 3.13 -10.74 -0.87
C GLN A 133 2.61 -9.91 0.29
N ALA A 134 1.33 -10.10 0.62
CA ALA A 134 0.74 -9.48 1.79
C ALA A 134 1.50 -9.91 3.06
N PRO A 135 1.80 -8.98 3.98
CA PRO A 135 2.48 -9.32 5.21
C PRO A 135 1.57 -10.17 6.09
N ASP A 136 2.11 -11.22 6.71
CA ASP A 136 1.42 -11.89 7.81
C ASP A 136 1.44 -10.97 9.04
N THR A 137 0.25 -10.55 9.48
CA THR A 137 0.07 -9.67 10.64
C THR A 137 -0.36 -10.43 11.90
N SER A 138 -0.36 -11.75 11.86
CA SER A 138 -0.77 -12.60 12.99
C SER A 138 0.11 -12.32 14.22
N GLY A 139 -0.53 -12.12 15.37
CA GLY A 139 0.17 -11.80 16.63
C GLY A 139 0.79 -10.39 16.70
N MET A 140 0.66 -9.57 15.65
CA MET A 140 1.17 -8.20 15.68
C MET A 140 0.23 -7.26 16.43
N SER A 141 0.81 -6.30 17.16
CA SER A 141 0.02 -5.15 17.62
C SER A 141 -0.53 -4.36 16.43
N ARG A 142 -1.67 -3.69 16.60
CA ARG A 142 -2.29 -2.85 15.56
C ARG A 142 -1.30 -1.89 14.90
N TYR A 143 -0.46 -1.22 15.69
CA TYR A 143 0.59 -0.34 15.17
C TYR A 143 1.56 -1.03 14.20
N ALA A 144 2.00 -2.25 14.55
CA ALA A 144 2.92 -3.02 13.72
C ALA A 144 2.22 -3.52 12.45
N ALA A 145 0.97 -3.97 12.56
CA ALA A 145 0.15 -4.37 11.42
C ALA A 145 -0.09 -3.21 10.44
N ASP A 146 -0.50 -2.03 10.93
CA ASP A 146 -0.75 -0.85 10.09
C ASP A 146 0.56 -0.37 9.40
N LYS A 147 1.70 -0.42 10.11
CA LYS A 147 3.01 -0.11 9.54
C LYS A 147 3.43 -1.12 8.46
N ALA A 148 3.18 -2.40 8.68
CA ALA A 148 3.48 -3.45 7.70
C ALA A 148 2.58 -3.30 6.46
N ALA A 149 1.31 -2.97 6.64
CA ALA A 149 0.37 -2.69 5.56
C ALA A 149 0.82 -1.50 4.70
N GLU A 150 1.22 -0.37 5.31
CA GLU A 150 1.76 0.77 4.55
C GLU A 150 3.04 0.41 3.78
N ALA A 151 3.96 -0.33 4.39
CA ALA A 151 5.17 -0.79 3.71
C ALA A 151 4.86 -1.72 2.52
N HIS A 152 3.83 -2.56 2.65
CA HIS A 152 3.33 -3.39 1.57
C HIS A 152 2.71 -2.56 0.44
N ASP A 153 1.88 -1.57 0.76
CA ASP A 153 1.29 -0.66 -0.24
C ASP A 153 2.38 0.05 -1.06
N GLU A 154 3.44 0.54 -0.41
CA GLU A 154 4.61 1.14 -1.07
C GLU A 154 5.36 0.14 -1.96
N ALA A 155 5.51 -1.11 -1.51
CA ALA A 155 6.16 -2.16 -2.29
C ALA A 155 5.32 -2.53 -3.53
N MET A 156 4.01 -2.65 -3.35
CA MET A 156 3.04 -2.91 -4.41
C MET A 156 3.04 -1.80 -5.46
N GLU A 157 3.04 -0.54 -5.04
CA GLU A 157 3.13 0.60 -5.97
C GLU A 157 4.44 0.56 -6.77
N ARG A 158 5.58 0.33 -6.12
CA ARG A 158 6.89 0.22 -6.79
C ARG A 158 6.90 -0.92 -7.81
N TRP A 159 6.34 -2.07 -7.45
CA TRP A 159 6.22 -3.21 -8.35
C TRP A 159 5.33 -2.89 -9.56
N LEU A 160 4.12 -2.33 -9.33
CA LEU A 160 3.19 -1.92 -10.39
C LEU A 160 3.82 -0.91 -11.35
N CYS A 161 4.53 0.09 -10.83
CA CYS A 161 5.24 1.07 -11.65
C CYS A 161 6.25 0.42 -12.59
N ARG A 162 7.07 -0.51 -12.08
CA ARG A 162 8.06 -1.24 -12.89
C ARG A 162 7.38 -2.13 -13.94
N TYR A 163 6.36 -2.86 -13.54
CA TYR A 163 5.61 -3.75 -14.43
C TYR A 163 4.96 -2.98 -15.58
N LEU A 164 4.23 -1.90 -15.26
CA LEU A 164 3.56 -1.06 -16.26
C LEU A 164 4.55 -0.31 -17.15
N TYR A 165 5.68 0.16 -16.60
CA TYR A 165 6.73 0.78 -17.41
C TYR A 165 7.24 -0.17 -18.49
N ARG A 166 7.52 -1.43 -18.15
CA ARG A 166 7.96 -2.44 -19.13
C ARG A 166 6.92 -2.67 -20.22
N ARG A 167 5.64 -2.78 -19.84
CA ARG A 167 4.53 -2.93 -20.80
C ARG A 167 4.38 -1.74 -21.73
N VAL A 168 4.44 -0.52 -21.20
CA VAL A 168 4.43 0.72 -21.99
C VAL A 168 5.58 0.72 -22.99
N LYS A 169 6.80 0.40 -22.57
CA LYS A 169 7.97 0.34 -23.48
C LYS A 169 7.80 -0.73 -24.57
N ALA A 170 7.30 -1.91 -24.22
CA ALA A 170 7.05 -2.98 -25.17
C ALA A 170 5.94 -2.60 -26.19
N ALA A 171 4.85 -2.01 -25.71
CA ALA A 171 3.76 -1.52 -26.55
C ALA A 171 4.23 -0.39 -27.47
N GLN A 172 5.01 0.57 -26.95
CA GLN A 172 5.59 1.65 -27.74
C GLN A 172 6.50 1.11 -28.85
N LYS A 173 7.38 0.13 -28.55
CA LYS A 173 8.22 -0.53 -29.56
C LYS A 173 7.42 -1.32 -30.59
N ARG A 174 6.29 -1.92 -30.20
CA ARG A 174 5.36 -2.55 -31.14
C ARG A 174 4.72 -1.52 -32.05
N LYS A 175 4.23 -0.41 -31.50
CA LYS A 175 3.67 0.71 -32.27
C LYS A 175 4.66 1.20 -33.32
N GLU A 176 5.90 1.50 -32.92
CA GLU A 176 6.97 1.93 -33.83
C GLU A 176 7.25 0.93 -34.97
N ARG A 177 7.19 -0.38 -34.69
CA ARG A 177 7.37 -1.42 -35.72
C ARG A 177 6.21 -1.48 -36.70
N ILE A 178 4.98 -1.30 -36.22
CA ILE A 178 3.78 -1.28 -37.06
C ILE A 178 3.77 0.00 -37.91
N GLU A 179 4.06 1.16 -37.32
CA GLU A 179 4.13 2.45 -38.02
C GLU A 179 5.12 2.42 -39.20
N LYS A 180 6.24 1.71 -39.09
CA LYS A 180 7.21 1.53 -40.18
C LYS A 180 6.69 0.69 -41.35
N LYS A 181 5.73 -0.20 -41.09
CA LYS A 181 5.16 -1.14 -42.07
C LYS A 181 3.89 -0.60 -42.74
N VAL A 182 3.21 0.34 -42.09
CA VAL A 182 2.05 1.01 -42.68
C VAL A 182 2.51 1.78 -43.93
N PRO A 183 1.91 1.52 -45.11
CA PRO A 183 2.23 2.27 -46.32
C PRO A 183 2.06 3.77 -46.09
N LYS A 184 3.06 4.56 -46.51
CA LYS A 184 2.92 6.01 -46.50
C LYS A 184 1.89 6.39 -47.57
N SER A 185 0.84 7.07 -47.13
CA SER A 185 -0.15 7.70 -48.00
C SER A 185 0.49 8.86 -48.75
#